data_AF-A0A317VUV2-F1
#
_entry.id   AF-A0A317VUV2-F1
#
_cell.length_a   1.000
_cell.length_b   1.000
_cell.length_c   1.000
_cell.angle_alpha   90.00
_cell.angle_beta   90.00
_cell.angle_gamma   90.00
#
_symmetry.space_group_name_H-M   'P 1'
#
loop_
_entity.id
_entity.type
_entity.pdbx_description
1 polymer ?
#
loop_
_entity_poly.entity_id
_entity_poly.type
_entity_poly.pdbx_seq_one_letter_code
_entity_poly.pdbx_strand_id
1 'polypeptide(L)'
;MRPSQSPGFHGNISVACQGRWRGSTNDGNGDCLLTTNLPLYFSMEDSPFLTKTSKTIYFEARLLGTRVGPTTQSTADSGFSIGFVAQPYPSWRSPGWERGSLGVFSDDGCRFVNDSWGGKSLTNKFRLGETVGLGVTFGLPIKTPPAPANEDEKANVDIFFTRDGQEVGGWSLYEKLDVESGGVEGLGGDFDL
;
A
#
# COMPACT_ATOMS: atom_id res chain seq x y z
N MET A 1 9.85 -14.16 3.24
CA MET A 1 8.46 -13.94 3.72
C MET A 1 7.54 -15.04 3.20
N ARG A 2 6.49 -15.39 3.93
CA ARG A 2 5.35 -16.17 3.45
C ARG A 2 4.11 -15.28 3.55
N PRO A 3 3.17 -15.33 2.59
CA PRO A 3 1.92 -14.61 2.69
C PRO A 3 1.01 -15.25 3.75
N SER A 4 0.31 -14.41 4.52
CA SER A 4 -0.79 -14.82 5.38
C SER A 4 -2.05 -14.96 4.51
N GLN A 5 -2.82 -16.04 4.70
CA GLN A 5 -4.09 -16.20 4.01
C GLN A 5 -5.21 -15.63 4.89
N SER A 6 -5.97 -14.67 4.33
CA SER A 6 -7.21 -14.20 4.94
C SER A 6 -8.26 -15.32 4.90
N PRO A 7 -9.10 -15.48 5.93
CA PRO A 7 -10.22 -16.43 5.90
C PRO A 7 -11.16 -16.26 4.70
N GLY A 8 -11.25 -15.04 4.14
CA GLY A 8 -12.05 -14.74 2.95
C GLY A 8 -11.34 -14.96 1.61
N PHE A 9 -10.08 -15.40 1.61
CA PHE A 9 -9.34 -15.66 0.37
C PHE A 9 -9.68 -17.05 -0.18
N HIS A 10 -10.45 -17.09 -1.27
CA HIS A 10 -10.76 -18.33 -1.99
C HIS A 10 -9.89 -18.40 -3.25
N GLY A 11 -8.74 -19.05 -3.13
CA GLY A 11 -7.79 -19.15 -4.23
C GLY A 11 -6.57 -20.00 -3.91
N ASN A 12 -5.53 -19.85 -4.71
CA ASN A 12 -4.25 -20.49 -4.50
C ASN A 12 -3.14 -19.44 -4.46
N ILE A 13 -2.18 -19.63 -3.56
CA ILE A 13 -0.92 -18.89 -3.56
C ILE A 13 0.24 -19.88 -3.40
N SER A 14 1.26 -19.69 -4.22
CA SER A 14 2.44 -20.56 -4.26
C SER A 14 3.72 -19.72 -4.30
N VAL A 15 4.79 -20.28 -3.75
CA VAL A 15 6.12 -19.68 -3.85
C VAL A 15 6.67 -20.03 -5.23
N ALA A 16 6.90 -19.03 -6.08
CA ALA A 16 7.52 -19.23 -7.38
C ALA A 16 9.04 -19.35 -7.23
N CYS A 17 9.64 -18.44 -6.47
CA CYS A 17 11.04 -18.49 -6.04
C CYS A 17 11.24 -17.59 -4.80
N GLN A 18 12.47 -17.50 -4.28
CA GLN A 18 12.77 -16.66 -3.12
C GLN A 18 12.35 -15.20 -3.38
N GLY A 19 11.48 -14.66 -2.52
CA GLY A 19 10.97 -13.29 -2.62
C GLY A 19 9.89 -13.09 -3.69
N ARG A 20 9.41 -14.14 -4.37
CA ARG A 20 8.37 -14.03 -5.39
C ARG A 20 7.28 -15.07 -5.19
N TRP A 21 6.04 -14.60 -5.15
CA TRP A 21 4.85 -15.43 -5.07
C TRP A 21 4.01 -15.31 -6.32
N ARG A 22 3.22 -16.34 -6.58
CA ARG A 22 2.18 -16.33 -7.61
C ARG A 22 0.90 -16.80 -6.99
N GLY A 23 -0.17 -16.05 -7.17
CA GLY A 23 -1.49 -16.44 -6.70
C GLY A 23 -2.59 -16.05 -7.67
N SER A 24 -3.77 -16.60 -7.40
CA SER A 24 -5.01 -16.29 -8.11
C SER A 24 -6.20 -16.60 -7.22
N THR A 25 -7.25 -15.80 -7.35
CA THR A 25 -8.57 -16.09 -6.78
C THR A 25 -9.39 -16.97 -7.74
N ASN A 26 -10.43 -17.59 -7.19
CA ASN A 26 -11.52 -18.19 -7.96
C ASN A 26 -12.53 -17.12 -8.39
N ASP A 27 -13.40 -17.44 -9.35
CA ASP A 27 -14.54 -16.59 -9.69
C ASP A 27 -15.49 -16.46 -8.50
N GLY A 28 -16.14 -15.31 -8.37
CA GLY A 28 -17.04 -14.98 -7.27
C GLY A 28 -16.34 -14.72 -5.93
N ASN A 29 -15.02 -14.57 -5.91
CA ASN A 29 -14.29 -14.21 -4.70
C ASN A 29 -14.62 -12.76 -4.29
N GLY A 30 -15.06 -12.57 -3.05
CA GLY A 30 -15.29 -11.23 -2.49
C GLY A 30 -14.00 -10.50 -2.12
N ASP A 31 -14.14 -9.36 -1.48
CA ASP A 31 -12.99 -8.57 -1.04
C ASP A 31 -12.14 -9.35 -0.03
N CYS A 32 -10.85 -9.44 -0.30
CA CYS A 32 -9.89 -10.11 0.58
C CYS A 32 -8.53 -9.44 0.48
N LEU A 33 -7.80 -9.43 1.59
CA LEU A 33 -6.44 -8.92 1.69
C LEU A 33 -5.44 -10.06 1.88
N LEU A 34 -4.32 -9.99 1.18
CA LEU A 34 -3.15 -10.83 1.42
C LEU A 34 -2.03 -9.96 1.97
N THR A 35 -1.50 -10.31 3.15
CA THR A 35 -0.39 -9.60 3.79
C THR A 35 0.83 -10.50 3.96
N THR A 36 2.01 -9.93 4.18
CA THR A 36 3.20 -10.69 4.57
C THR A 36 3.21 -10.94 6.07
N ASN A 37 3.82 -12.06 6.49
CA ASN A 37 3.96 -12.38 7.92
C ASN A 37 5.05 -11.55 8.65
N LEU A 38 5.91 -10.85 7.91
CA LEU A 38 6.95 -9.99 8.46
C LEU A 38 6.83 -8.62 7.81
N PRO A 39 7.07 -7.54 8.56
CA PRO A 39 7.09 -6.21 8.01
C PRO A 39 8.30 -6.01 7.09
N LEU A 40 8.14 -5.14 6.11
CA LEU A 40 9.25 -4.59 5.32
C LEU A 40 9.92 -3.43 6.07
N TYR A 41 9.19 -2.72 6.92
CA TYR A 41 9.69 -1.68 7.80
C TYR A 41 9.39 -2.04 9.25
N PHE A 42 10.44 -2.23 10.06
CA PHE A 42 10.29 -2.50 11.49
C PHE A 42 10.64 -1.23 12.28
N SER A 43 9.65 -0.53 12.86
CA SER A 43 9.84 0.84 13.36
C SER A 43 10.91 0.93 14.45
N MET A 44 11.06 -0.12 15.25
CA MET A 44 12.03 -0.21 16.33
C MET A 44 13.49 -0.35 15.87
N GLU A 45 13.74 -0.74 14.61
CA GLU A 45 15.10 -0.99 14.08
C GLU A 45 15.41 -0.14 12.84
N ASP A 46 14.42 0.09 11.99
CA ASP A 46 14.56 0.77 10.70
C ASP A 46 14.33 2.28 10.79
N SER A 47 13.87 2.79 11.93
CA SER A 47 13.53 4.21 12.07
C SER A 47 14.71 5.12 11.72
N PRO A 48 14.50 6.15 10.87
CA PRO A 48 15.56 7.10 10.54
C PRO A 48 16.04 7.88 11.76
N PHE A 49 15.22 8.01 12.82
CA PHE A 49 15.63 8.63 14.07
C PHE A 49 16.62 7.78 14.86
N LEU A 50 16.53 6.45 14.74
CA LEU A 50 17.46 5.52 15.34
C LEU A 50 18.71 5.36 14.47
N THR A 51 18.52 5.01 13.20
CA THR A 51 19.60 4.63 12.29
C THR A 51 20.39 5.83 11.75
N LYS A 52 19.81 7.04 11.84
CA LYS A 52 20.32 8.27 11.21
C LYS A 52 20.47 8.17 9.69
N THR A 53 19.80 7.20 9.08
CA THR A 53 19.80 6.96 7.64
C THR A 53 18.37 6.80 7.14
N SER A 54 18.12 7.14 5.88
CA SER A 54 16.83 6.86 5.26
C SER A 54 16.63 5.37 5.04
N LYS A 55 15.39 4.90 5.18
CA LYS A 55 14.97 3.54 4.85
C LYS A 55 13.92 3.58 3.74
N THR A 56 14.09 2.75 2.73
CA THR A 56 13.08 2.54 1.69
C THR A 56 12.54 1.12 1.76
N ILE A 57 11.22 0.99 1.78
CA ILE A 57 10.51 -0.26 1.57
C ILE A 57 9.85 -0.24 0.20
N TYR A 58 9.87 -1.38 -0.49
CA TYR A 58 9.39 -1.48 -1.86
C TYR A 58 8.99 -2.91 -2.20
N PHE A 59 7.90 -3.05 -2.96
CA PHE A 59 7.55 -4.31 -3.59
C PHE A 59 6.82 -4.07 -4.92
N GLU A 60 6.79 -5.11 -5.74
CA GLU A 60 6.09 -5.12 -7.03
C GLU A 60 5.01 -6.20 -7.07
N ALA A 61 3.97 -5.94 -7.85
CA ALA A 61 2.94 -6.89 -8.21
C ALA A 61 2.72 -6.86 -9.73
N ARG A 62 2.57 -8.05 -10.31
CA ARG A 62 2.25 -8.21 -11.73
C ARG A 62 0.80 -8.65 -11.90
N LEU A 63 -0.01 -7.86 -12.60
CA LEU A 63 -1.41 -8.19 -12.83
C LEU A 63 -1.53 -9.23 -13.96
N LEU A 64 -1.79 -10.49 -13.61
CA LEU A 64 -1.85 -11.57 -14.61
C LEU A 64 -3.22 -11.74 -15.25
N GLY A 65 -4.29 -11.29 -14.58
CA GLY A 65 -5.66 -11.49 -15.01
C GLY A 65 -6.64 -11.04 -13.93
N THR A 66 -7.86 -10.70 -14.35
CA THR A 66 -9.01 -10.48 -13.46
C THR A 66 -9.96 -11.67 -13.56
N ARG A 67 -10.74 -11.89 -12.50
CA ARG A 67 -11.76 -12.96 -12.41
C ARG A 67 -13.14 -12.34 -12.47
N VAL A 68 -14.17 -13.18 -12.56
CA VAL A 68 -15.56 -12.71 -12.46
C VAL A 68 -15.86 -12.37 -11.00
N GLY A 69 -16.45 -11.19 -10.76
CA GLY A 69 -16.79 -10.74 -9.41
C GLY A 69 -17.98 -11.51 -8.81
N PRO A 70 -18.26 -11.33 -7.50
CA PRO A 70 -19.39 -12.01 -6.84
C PRO A 70 -20.76 -11.47 -7.25
N THR A 71 -20.85 -10.21 -7.71
CA THR A 71 -22.11 -9.51 -7.95
C THR A 71 -22.53 -9.48 -9.42
N THR A 72 -21.59 -9.62 -10.36
CA THR A 72 -21.86 -9.56 -11.80
C THR A 72 -21.21 -10.74 -12.51
N GLN A 73 -21.79 -11.18 -13.64
CA GLN A 73 -21.15 -12.16 -14.53
C GLN A 73 -20.07 -11.51 -15.42
N SER A 74 -19.43 -10.44 -14.93
CA SER A 74 -18.44 -9.64 -15.66
C SER A 74 -17.16 -9.51 -14.84
N THR A 75 -16.04 -9.37 -15.55
CA THR A 75 -14.75 -9.03 -14.93
C THR A 75 -14.59 -7.52 -14.75
N ALA A 76 -15.54 -6.71 -15.25
CA ALA A 76 -15.47 -5.25 -15.24
C ALA A 76 -15.45 -4.64 -13.82
N ASP A 77 -16.07 -5.33 -12.86
CA ASP A 77 -16.18 -4.87 -11.47
C ASP A 77 -15.11 -5.49 -10.56
N SER A 78 -14.18 -6.27 -11.11
CA SER A 78 -13.09 -6.86 -10.34
C SER A 78 -11.90 -5.93 -10.26
N GLY A 79 -11.52 -5.58 -9.04
CA GLY A 79 -10.38 -4.73 -8.74
C GLY A 79 -9.22 -5.49 -8.12
N PHE A 80 -8.03 -4.90 -8.24
CA PHE A 80 -6.83 -5.28 -7.54
C PHE A 80 -6.19 -4.02 -6.97
N SER A 81 -5.61 -4.10 -5.78
CA SER A 81 -4.92 -2.99 -5.16
C SER A 81 -3.62 -3.46 -4.51
N ILE A 82 -2.63 -2.57 -4.48
CA ILE A 82 -1.38 -2.77 -3.76
C ILE A 82 -1.21 -1.66 -2.73
N GLY A 83 -0.59 -1.96 -1.60
CA GLY A 83 -0.44 -1.00 -0.53
C GLY A 83 0.40 -1.49 0.64
N PHE A 84 0.56 -0.61 1.61
CA PHE A 84 1.18 -0.87 2.90
C PHE A 84 0.13 -0.70 4.00
N VAL A 85 0.18 -1.57 5.02
CA VAL A 85 -0.77 -1.58 6.13
C VAL A 85 -0.03 -1.79 7.44
N ALA A 86 -0.36 -1.00 8.45
CA ALA A 86 0.02 -1.27 9.83
C ALA A 86 -0.93 -2.32 10.41
N GLN A 87 -0.39 -3.32 11.10
CA GLN A 87 -1.21 -4.34 11.74
C GLN A 87 -1.70 -3.88 13.13
N PRO A 88 -2.91 -4.30 13.55
CA PRO A 88 -3.86 -5.14 12.83
C PRO A 88 -4.63 -4.38 11.74
N TYR A 89 -4.91 -5.03 10.61
CA TYR A 89 -5.71 -4.48 9.50
C TYR A 89 -6.82 -5.47 9.08
N PRO A 90 -8.05 -5.00 8.79
CA PRO A 90 -9.15 -5.88 8.39
C PRO A 90 -8.84 -6.66 7.11
N SER A 91 -8.98 -7.98 7.18
CA SER A 91 -8.59 -8.90 6.10
C SER A 91 -9.55 -8.93 4.90
N TRP A 92 -10.58 -8.09 4.93
CA TRP A 92 -11.66 -7.94 3.95
C TRP A 92 -11.75 -6.51 3.38
N ARG A 93 -10.75 -5.65 3.67
CA ARG A 93 -10.65 -4.30 3.14
C ARG A 93 -9.39 -4.16 2.29
N SER A 94 -9.49 -3.38 1.22
CA SER A 94 -8.33 -2.96 0.44
C SER A 94 -7.42 -2.03 1.26
N PRO A 95 -6.10 -2.04 1.03
CA PRO A 95 -5.19 -1.08 1.64
C PRO A 95 -5.50 0.34 1.18
N GLY A 96 -5.43 1.31 2.09
CA GLY A 96 -5.75 2.72 1.86
C GLY A 96 -7.16 3.14 2.30
N TRP A 97 -8.06 2.19 2.56
CA TRP A 97 -9.44 2.49 2.96
C TRP A 97 -9.64 2.74 4.45
N GLU A 98 -8.79 2.16 5.29
CA GLU A 98 -8.88 2.26 6.75
C GLU A 98 -7.57 2.82 7.34
N ARG A 99 -7.60 3.21 8.61
CA ARG A 99 -6.47 3.82 9.31
C ARG A 99 -5.21 2.95 9.27
N GLY A 100 -4.05 3.61 9.20
CA GLY A 100 -2.76 2.93 9.16
C GLY A 100 -2.49 2.25 7.82
N SER A 101 -3.14 2.68 6.74
CA SER A 101 -2.91 2.09 5.43
C SER A 101 -2.90 3.10 4.29
N LEU A 102 -2.15 2.76 3.25
CA LEU A 102 -2.15 3.45 1.97
C LEU A 102 -2.16 2.43 0.83
N GLY A 103 -2.77 2.78 -0.28
CA GLY A 103 -2.83 1.88 -1.43
C GLY A 103 -3.14 2.58 -2.76
N VAL A 104 -2.90 1.85 -3.85
CA VAL A 104 -3.18 2.27 -5.23
C VAL A 104 -4.03 1.21 -5.91
N PHE A 105 -5.08 1.65 -6.59
CA PHE A 105 -6.13 0.78 -7.13
C PHE A 105 -5.99 0.61 -8.64
N SER A 106 -6.28 -0.59 -9.12
CA SER A 106 -6.09 -0.96 -10.53
C SER A 106 -7.14 -0.40 -11.47
N ASP A 107 -8.36 -0.21 -10.99
CA ASP A 107 -9.55 0.09 -11.77
C ASP A 107 -9.60 1.55 -12.21
N ASP A 108 -9.01 2.48 -11.46
CA ASP A 108 -8.94 3.90 -11.81
C ASP A 108 -7.53 4.49 -11.74
N GLY A 109 -6.59 3.84 -11.05
CA GLY A 109 -5.24 4.36 -10.82
C GLY A 109 -5.17 5.41 -9.71
N CYS A 110 -6.20 5.49 -8.86
CA CYS A 110 -6.23 6.38 -7.71
C CYS A 110 -5.45 5.80 -6.53
N ARG A 111 -4.95 6.69 -5.70
CA ARG A 111 -4.36 6.40 -4.40
C ARG A 111 -5.31 6.74 -3.27
N PHE A 112 -5.20 5.98 -2.19
CA PHE A 112 -6.03 6.11 -1.00
C PHE A 112 -5.13 6.07 0.23
N VAL A 113 -5.41 6.93 1.21
CA VAL A 113 -4.68 7.02 2.49
C VAL A 113 -5.71 7.23 3.59
N ASN A 114 -6.09 6.15 4.27
CA ASN A 114 -7.18 6.15 5.25
C ASN A 114 -8.42 6.90 4.75
N ASP A 115 -8.85 6.56 3.55
CA ASP A 115 -9.96 7.20 2.87
C ASP A 115 -10.71 6.16 2.03
N SER A 116 -11.96 5.88 2.39
CA SER A 116 -12.79 4.93 1.67
C SER A 116 -13.54 5.55 0.49
N TRP A 117 -13.54 6.88 0.33
CA TRP A 117 -14.47 7.59 -0.57
C TRP A 117 -13.81 8.67 -1.44
N GLY A 118 -12.72 9.28 -0.97
CA GLY A 118 -12.06 10.45 -1.57
C GLY A 118 -10.72 10.15 -2.25
N GLY A 119 -10.61 9.00 -2.93
CA GLY A 119 -9.38 8.61 -3.66
C GLY A 119 -8.84 9.71 -4.56
N LYS A 120 -7.52 9.90 -4.56
CA LYS A 120 -6.84 10.93 -5.37
C LYS A 120 -6.21 10.31 -6.61
N SER A 121 -6.35 10.96 -7.76
CA SER A 121 -5.69 10.52 -8.99
C SER A 121 -4.16 10.49 -8.81
N LEU A 122 -3.53 9.38 -9.19
CA LEU A 122 -2.08 9.20 -9.16
C LEU A 122 -1.56 8.73 -10.52
N THR A 123 -2.24 7.75 -11.11
CA THR A 123 -1.82 7.10 -12.35
C THR A 123 -3.04 6.66 -13.17
N ASN A 124 -2.81 6.02 -14.31
CA ASN A 124 -3.86 5.44 -15.13
C ASN A 124 -4.28 4.05 -14.61
N LYS A 125 -5.38 3.51 -15.14
CA LYS A 125 -5.79 2.12 -14.88
C LYS A 125 -4.67 1.12 -15.15
N PHE A 126 -4.67 0.02 -14.42
CA PHE A 126 -3.67 -1.02 -14.62
C PHE A 126 -3.98 -1.86 -15.86
N ARG A 127 -2.94 -2.28 -16.58
CA ARG A 127 -2.99 -3.12 -17.76
C ARG A 127 -2.65 -4.56 -17.40
N LEU A 128 -3.35 -5.49 -18.03
CA LEU A 128 -3.00 -6.91 -17.94
C LEU A 128 -1.56 -7.14 -18.43
N GLY A 129 -0.82 -7.92 -17.65
CA GLY A 129 0.56 -8.30 -17.91
C GLY A 129 1.61 -7.29 -17.45
N GLU A 130 1.24 -6.07 -17.05
CA GLU A 130 2.17 -5.05 -16.56
C GLU A 130 2.60 -5.33 -15.11
N THR A 131 3.77 -4.80 -14.74
CA THR A 131 4.26 -4.83 -13.36
C THR A 131 4.15 -3.44 -12.76
N VAL A 132 3.43 -3.33 -11.64
CA VAL A 132 3.34 -2.10 -10.85
C VAL A 132 4.09 -2.29 -9.54
N GLY A 133 4.67 -1.23 -9.01
CA GLY A 133 5.34 -1.28 -7.71
C GLY A 133 5.04 -0.05 -6.89
N LEU A 134 5.08 -0.21 -5.57
CA LEU A 134 4.84 0.84 -4.61
C LEU A 134 5.97 0.83 -3.59
N GLY A 135 6.52 2.00 -3.30
CA GLY A 135 7.53 2.14 -2.27
C GLY A 135 7.30 3.34 -1.38
N VAL A 136 7.85 3.24 -0.17
CA VAL A 136 7.80 4.29 0.85
C VAL A 136 9.23 4.53 1.33
N THR A 137 9.64 5.79 1.34
CA THR A 137 10.93 6.22 1.86
C THR A 137 10.73 7.02 3.14
N PHE A 138 11.27 6.50 4.23
CA PHE A 138 11.34 7.16 5.53
C PHE A 138 12.69 7.86 5.65
N GLY A 139 12.68 9.16 5.89
CA GLY A 139 13.87 9.98 6.06
C GLY A 139 13.80 10.83 7.32
N LEU A 140 14.95 11.38 7.71
CA LEU A 140 14.97 12.44 8.73
C LEU A 140 14.17 13.65 8.23
N PRO A 141 13.54 14.41 9.14
CA PRO A 141 12.81 15.61 8.77
C PRO A 141 13.71 16.57 7.99
N ILE A 142 13.16 17.12 6.90
CA ILE A 142 13.81 18.22 6.19
C ILE A 142 13.73 19.43 7.11
N LYS A 143 14.88 20.03 7.45
CA LYS A 143 14.96 21.22 8.32
C LYS A 143 14.16 22.38 7.72
N THR A 144 12.89 22.48 8.06
CA THR A 144 12.06 23.67 7.89
C THR A 144 12.21 24.57 9.13
N PRO A 145 11.96 25.89 9.01
CA PRO A 145 12.03 26.81 10.16
C PRO A 145 11.16 26.30 11.31
N PRO A 146 11.51 26.64 12.56
CA PRO A 146 11.07 25.88 13.74
C PRO A 146 9.55 25.81 13.80
N ALA A 147 9.05 24.57 13.75
CA ALA A 147 7.68 24.26 14.14
C ALA A 147 7.45 24.76 15.59
N PRO A 148 6.21 25.16 15.94
CA PRO A 148 5.88 25.53 17.31
C PRO A 148 6.33 24.43 18.29
N ALA A 149 6.78 24.84 19.48
CA ALA A 149 7.56 24.04 20.44
C ALA A 149 6.88 22.78 21.04
N ASN A 150 5.79 22.28 20.45
CA ASN A 150 4.99 21.17 20.94
C ASN A 150 4.65 20.14 19.84
N GLU A 151 5.27 20.19 18.67
CA GLU A 151 5.11 19.14 17.66
C GLU A 151 6.25 18.12 17.76
N ASP A 152 5.90 16.85 17.96
CA ASP A 152 6.85 15.74 17.88
C ASP A 152 7.52 15.76 16.51
N GLU A 153 8.84 15.58 16.49
CA GLU A 153 9.64 15.54 15.27
C GLU A 153 9.20 14.33 14.42
N LYS A 154 8.53 14.57 13.29
CA LYS A 154 8.00 13.54 12.38
C LYS A 154 9.00 13.20 11.28
N ALA A 155 9.14 11.91 10.96
CA ALA A 155 9.96 11.50 9.83
C ALA A 155 9.42 12.12 8.54
N ASN A 156 10.30 12.44 7.58
CA ASN A 156 9.85 12.71 6.23
C ASN A 156 9.42 11.39 5.59
N VAL A 157 8.22 11.32 5.02
CA VAL A 157 7.70 10.09 4.41
C VAL A 157 7.21 10.38 2.99
N ASP A 158 7.93 9.84 2.02
CA ASP A 158 7.63 10.00 0.59
C ASP A 158 7.26 8.65 -0.03
N ILE A 159 6.15 8.64 -0.76
CA ILE A 159 5.61 7.46 -1.43
C ILE A 159 5.84 7.62 -2.92
N PHE A 160 6.31 6.56 -3.58
CA PHE A 160 6.52 6.55 -5.03
C PHE A 160 5.90 5.30 -5.65
N PHE A 161 5.44 5.45 -6.89
CA PHE A 161 4.78 4.42 -7.66
C PHE A 161 5.53 4.18 -8.96
N THR A 162 5.68 2.91 -9.30
CA THR A 162 6.47 2.46 -10.46
C THR A 162 5.60 1.64 -11.42
N ARG A 163 5.91 1.74 -12.71
CA ARG A 163 5.41 0.86 -13.78
C ARG A 163 6.58 0.31 -14.55
N ASP A 164 6.63 -1.02 -14.66
CA ASP A 164 7.67 -1.76 -15.36
C ASP A 164 9.09 -1.30 -14.96
N GLY A 165 9.29 -1.12 -13.65
CA GLY A 165 10.55 -0.69 -13.03
C GLY A 165 10.86 0.81 -13.11
N GLN A 166 9.99 1.64 -13.71
CA GLN A 166 10.18 3.09 -13.81
C GLN A 166 9.23 3.83 -12.88
N GLU A 167 9.74 4.80 -12.11
CA GLU A 167 8.91 5.70 -11.33
C GLU A 167 8.07 6.59 -12.25
N VAL A 168 6.76 6.64 -12.01
CA VAL A 168 5.80 7.39 -12.85
C VAL A 168 4.93 8.36 -12.04
N GLY A 169 5.11 8.41 -10.72
CA GLY A 169 4.37 9.29 -9.83
C GLY A 169 4.68 9.01 -8.37
N GLY A 170 4.27 9.92 -7.50
CA GLY A 170 4.50 9.83 -6.06
C GLY A 170 3.80 10.95 -5.31
N TRP A 171 3.85 10.90 -3.99
CA TRP A 171 3.31 11.92 -3.10
C TRP A 171 4.03 11.93 -1.76
N SER A 172 3.98 13.07 -1.07
CA SER A 172 4.40 13.14 0.33
C SER A 172 3.25 12.73 1.22
N LEU A 173 3.49 11.93 2.27
CA LEU A 173 2.46 11.52 3.22
C LEU A 173 1.74 12.72 3.86
N TYR A 174 2.47 13.82 4.10
CA TYR A 174 1.96 15.01 4.78
C TYR A 174 1.57 16.14 3.82
N GLU A 175 1.32 15.83 2.54
CA GLU A 175 0.64 16.79 1.67
C GLU A 175 -0.71 17.20 2.27
N LYS A 176 -1.25 18.36 1.88
CA LYS A 176 -2.58 18.79 2.35
C LYS A 176 -3.62 17.75 1.94
N LEU A 177 -4.13 17.01 2.93
CA LEU A 177 -5.26 16.13 2.77
C LEU A 177 -6.55 16.95 2.75
N ASP A 178 -7.55 16.46 2.01
CA ASP A 178 -8.87 17.07 2.00
C ASP A 178 -9.54 16.83 3.37
N VAL A 179 -10.49 17.69 3.74
CA VAL A 179 -11.13 17.71 5.07
C VAL A 179 -11.81 16.38 5.43
N GLU A 180 -12.09 15.52 4.44
CA GLU A 180 -12.78 14.25 4.58
C GLU A 180 -11.83 13.03 4.78
N SER A 181 -10.50 13.20 4.61
CA SER A 181 -9.56 12.09 4.79
C SER A 181 -9.34 11.77 6.28
N GLY A 182 -9.30 10.48 6.65
CA GLY A 182 -9.25 10.03 8.04
C GLY A 182 -7.92 10.25 8.79
N GLY A 183 -6.95 10.91 8.16
CA GLY A 183 -5.60 11.18 8.71
C GLY A 183 -4.56 10.09 8.41
N VAL A 184 -3.29 10.36 8.73
CA VAL A 184 -2.12 9.54 8.35
C VAL A 184 -1.48 8.75 9.50
N GLU A 185 -2.18 8.65 10.63
CA GLU A 185 -1.71 7.88 11.79
C GLU A 185 -1.36 6.43 11.39
N GLY A 186 -0.23 5.92 11.87
CA GLY A 186 0.24 4.57 11.55
C GLY A 186 1.19 4.48 10.35
N LEU A 187 1.35 5.56 9.57
CA LEU A 187 2.16 5.58 8.35
C LEU A 187 3.41 6.45 8.47
N GLY A 188 3.59 7.14 9.61
CA GLY A 188 4.66 8.11 9.83
C GLY A 188 6.02 7.51 10.21
N GLY A 189 6.15 6.18 10.16
CA GLY A 189 7.33 5.45 10.60
C GLY A 189 7.32 5.06 12.08
N ASP A 190 6.19 5.27 12.76
CA ASP A 190 5.89 4.95 14.15
C ASP A 190 5.43 3.49 14.35
N PHE A 191 4.96 2.84 13.29
CA PHE A 191 4.48 1.45 13.30
C PHE A 191 5.15 0.61 12.21
N ASP A 192 5.04 -0.71 12.37
CA ASP A 192 5.53 -1.69 11.42
C ASP A 192 4.64 -1.74 10.17
N LEU A 193 5.25 -1.86 8.99
CA LEU A 193 4.58 -1.91 7.69
C LEU A 193 5.11 -3.06 6.82
#